data_AF-A0A819STY9-F1
#
_entry.id   AF-A0A819STY9-F1
#
_cell.length_a   1.000
_cell.length_b   1.000
_cell.length_c   1.000
_cell.angle_alpha   90.00
_cell.angle_beta   90.00
_cell.angle_gamma   90.00
#
_symmetry.space_group_name_H-M   'P 1'
#
loop_
_entity.id
_entity.type
_entity.pdbx_description
1 polymer ?
#
loop_
_entity_poly.entity_id
_entity_poly.type
_entity_poly.pdbx_seq_one_letter_code
_entity_poly.pdbx_strand_id
1 'polypeptide(L)'
;MSINDDALIWIDLEMDGLDLTKNYILEIACIITDFDLKEIYQGPDLVIHHPKSLLDAMGPWCMEHHTKSGLVQQALDSKLSMLDAENEIINFIKQTTSLSTNKKRLILAGNSVYVDRYFLEKDMPYLNSLLDQSILDCSTLKELIHRFNYEIYFNAPIKSGNLHRALDDIRNSIEELKYYQKTAFNEEKQQDKLPLIKNLTQYLIWININSITLIHCILTDNNLNIIDEIIDGKTDDDLMKIFYRNNIYQEKLIVVAGKFLGPIRAQLKKLIPQFNEFCHYRSIDIDVISILCEKWFPNIYKQRPFKNDNDNNLKNSIELLRFYRSTIFK
;
A
#
# COMPACT_ATOMS: atom_id res chain seq x y z
N MET A 1 18.97 -18.52 12.26
CA MET A 1 19.48 -17.29 11.63
C MET A 1 18.44 -16.23 11.85
N SER A 2 18.84 -15.01 12.19
CA SER A 2 17.94 -13.91 12.49
C SER A 2 18.36 -12.69 11.69
N ILE A 3 17.39 -11.87 11.30
CA ILE A 3 17.66 -10.62 10.58
C ILE A 3 18.24 -9.62 11.58
N ASN A 4 19.44 -9.11 11.27
CA ASN A 4 20.18 -8.21 12.16
C ASN A 4 20.02 -6.72 11.83
N ASP A 5 19.32 -6.38 10.74
CA ASP A 5 19.05 -5.01 10.28
C ASP A 5 17.52 -4.74 10.21
N ASP A 6 17.13 -3.65 9.55
CA ASP A 6 15.71 -3.39 9.23
C ASP A 6 15.10 -4.55 8.45
N ALA A 7 13.86 -4.88 8.75
CA ALA A 7 13.16 -6.03 8.17
C ALA A 7 11.81 -5.61 7.58
N LEU A 8 11.41 -6.32 6.53
CA LEU A 8 10.08 -6.25 5.97
C LEU A 8 9.21 -7.32 6.65
N ILE A 9 8.14 -6.88 7.30
CA ILE A 9 7.15 -7.74 7.92
C ILE A 9 5.97 -7.80 6.95
N TRP A 10 5.95 -8.84 6.13
CA TRP A 10 4.90 -9.07 5.16
C TRP A 10 3.69 -9.66 5.85
N ILE A 11 2.58 -8.93 5.86
CA ILE A 11 1.31 -9.39 6.42
C ILE A 11 0.24 -9.18 5.35
N ASP A 12 -0.65 -10.15 5.26
CA ASP A 12 -1.88 -10.10 4.49
C ASP A 12 -3.01 -10.58 5.41
N LEU A 13 -4.16 -9.92 5.29
CA LEU A 13 -5.33 -10.17 6.11
C LEU A 13 -6.51 -10.51 5.21
N GLU A 14 -7.30 -11.52 5.59
CA GLU A 14 -8.66 -11.66 5.08
C GLU A 14 -9.63 -11.12 6.13
N MET A 15 -10.56 -10.26 5.72
CA MET A 15 -11.55 -9.63 6.60
C MET A 15 -12.97 -9.99 6.18
N ASP A 16 -13.90 -9.90 7.11
CA ASP A 16 -15.34 -10.08 6.87
C ASP A 16 -15.99 -8.85 6.16
N GLY A 17 -15.19 -7.81 5.88
CA GLY A 17 -15.53 -6.61 5.13
C GLY A 17 -14.48 -5.50 5.31
N LEU A 18 -14.78 -4.30 4.81
CA LEU A 18 -13.83 -3.15 4.80
C LEU A 18 -14.27 -1.99 5.72
N ASP A 19 -15.37 -2.13 6.46
CA ASP A 19 -15.82 -1.13 7.44
C ASP A 19 -15.14 -1.38 8.79
N LEU A 20 -14.08 -0.62 9.07
CA LEU A 20 -13.32 -0.69 10.33
C LEU A 20 -14.19 -0.59 11.59
N THR A 21 -15.40 -0.02 11.52
CA THR A 21 -16.28 0.10 12.70
C THR A 21 -17.09 -1.16 13.00
N LYS A 22 -17.16 -2.10 12.06
CA LYS A 22 -18.04 -3.27 12.14
C LYS A 22 -17.35 -4.58 11.81
N ASN A 23 -16.34 -4.53 10.96
CA ASN A 23 -15.65 -5.68 10.40
C ASN A 23 -14.43 -6.07 11.23
N TYR A 24 -14.01 -7.32 11.10
CA TYR A 24 -12.94 -7.99 11.84
C TYR A 24 -12.05 -8.83 10.92
N ILE A 25 -10.84 -9.09 11.39
CA ILE A 25 -9.89 -10.01 10.77
C ILE A 25 -10.39 -11.46 10.91
N LEU A 26 -10.40 -12.21 9.81
CA LEU A 26 -10.73 -13.63 9.73
C LEU A 26 -9.49 -14.52 9.58
N GLU A 27 -8.51 -14.07 8.80
CA GLU A 27 -7.24 -14.77 8.56
C GLU A 27 -6.08 -13.77 8.64
N ILE A 28 -4.94 -14.21 9.15
CA ILE A 28 -3.68 -13.47 9.12
C ILE A 28 -2.54 -14.43 8.76
N ALA A 29 -1.72 -14.03 7.79
CA ALA A 29 -0.45 -14.70 7.52
C ALA A 29 0.72 -13.72 7.68
N CYS A 30 1.91 -14.26 7.94
CA CYS A 30 3.12 -13.46 8.06
C CYS A 30 4.34 -14.12 7.39
N ILE A 31 5.12 -13.33 6.66
CA ILE A 31 6.46 -13.67 6.18
C ILE A 31 7.40 -12.52 6.55
N ILE A 32 8.63 -12.84 6.93
CA ILE A 32 9.66 -11.84 7.21
C ILE A 32 10.76 -11.95 6.17
N THR A 33 11.15 -10.81 5.59
CA THR A 33 12.30 -10.74 4.68
C THR A 33 13.25 -9.62 5.04
N ASP A 34 14.48 -9.72 4.52
CA ASP A 34 15.35 -8.55 4.37
C ASP A 34 14.87 -7.67 3.20
N PHE A 35 15.52 -6.52 2.99
CA PHE A 35 15.21 -5.62 1.87
C PHE A 35 15.70 -6.15 0.51
N ASP A 36 16.64 -7.09 0.50
CA ASP A 36 17.07 -7.76 -0.73
C ASP A 36 16.12 -8.88 -1.15
N LEU A 37 15.12 -9.21 -0.33
CA LEU A 37 14.14 -10.28 -0.54
C LEU A 37 14.80 -11.67 -0.69
N LYS A 38 16.01 -11.84 -0.12
CA LYS A 38 16.82 -13.06 -0.21
C LYS A 38 16.53 -13.99 0.96
N GLU A 39 16.57 -13.44 2.18
CA GLU A 39 16.20 -14.19 3.37
C GLU A 39 14.68 -14.16 3.52
N ILE A 40 14.07 -15.35 3.57
CA ILE A 40 12.63 -15.50 3.72
C ILE A 40 12.36 -16.42 4.89
N TYR A 41 11.77 -15.87 5.93
CA TYR A 41 11.29 -16.61 7.09
C TYR A 41 9.77 -16.69 6.97
N GLN A 42 9.24 -17.88 6.71
CA GLN A 42 7.81 -18.11 6.66
C GLN A 42 7.26 -18.24 8.09
N GLY A 43 6.29 -17.41 8.41
CA GLY A 43 5.62 -17.39 9.71
C GLY A 43 4.31 -18.17 9.72
N PRO A 44 3.50 -17.94 10.77
CA PRO A 44 2.16 -18.52 10.89
C PRO A 44 1.21 -18.08 9.77
N ASP A 45 0.25 -18.95 9.47
CA ASP A 45 -0.93 -18.73 8.62
C ASP A 45 -2.14 -19.18 9.43
N LEU A 46 -2.87 -18.21 9.99
CA LEU A 46 -3.78 -18.42 11.11
C LEU A 46 -5.19 -17.95 10.76
N VAL A 47 -6.15 -18.86 10.91
CA VAL A 47 -7.58 -18.54 10.82
C VAL A 47 -8.14 -18.31 12.22
N ILE A 48 -8.84 -17.20 12.40
CA ILE A 48 -9.35 -16.73 13.69
C ILE A 48 -10.80 -17.19 13.86
N HIS A 49 -11.12 -17.68 15.06
CA HIS A 49 -12.48 -18.11 15.37
C HIS A 49 -13.46 -16.93 15.39
N HIS A 50 -14.60 -17.10 14.72
CA HIS A 50 -15.73 -16.18 14.81
C HIS A 50 -17.06 -16.93 14.94
N PRO A 51 -18.03 -16.39 15.70
CA PRO A 51 -19.35 -17.01 15.81
C PRO A 51 -20.09 -16.96 14.47
N LYS A 52 -20.90 -17.97 14.21
CA LYS A 52 -21.71 -18.07 12.98
C LYS A 52 -22.52 -16.80 12.68
N SER A 53 -23.07 -16.15 13.70
CA SER A 53 -23.84 -14.91 13.52
C SER A 53 -23.04 -13.74 12.93
N LEU A 54 -21.72 -13.67 13.18
CA LEU A 54 -20.85 -12.66 12.59
C LEU A 54 -20.57 -13.01 11.12
N LEU A 55 -20.23 -14.26 10.84
CA LEU A 55 -19.95 -14.73 9.49
C LEU A 55 -21.19 -14.62 8.59
N ASP A 56 -22.37 -14.98 9.09
CA ASP A 56 -23.65 -14.86 8.38
C ASP A 56 -24.03 -13.39 8.08
N ALA A 57 -23.43 -12.41 8.77
CA ALA A 57 -23.66 -10.98 8.56
C ALA A 57 -22.76 -10.35 7.49
N MET A 58 -21.83 -11.12 6.91
CA MET A 58 -20.96 -10.66 5.83
C MET A 58 -21.75 -10.21 4.60
N GLY A 59 -21.22 -9.22 3.89
CA GLY A 59 -21.78 -8.81 2.61
C GLY A 59 -21.71 -9.94 1.57
N PRO A 60 -22.55 -9.91 0.51
CA PRO A 60 -22.65 -11.01 -0.47
C PRO A 60 -21.32 -11.39 -1.10
N TRP A 61 -20.48 -10.39 -1.40
CA TRP A 61 -19.16 -10.60 -2.00
C TRP A 61 -18.23 -11.36 -1.05
N CYS A 62 -18.09 -10.92 0.20
CA CYS A 62 -17.26 -11.59 1.21
C CYS A 62 -17.76 -13.01 1.47
N MET A 63 -19.07 -13.21 1.60
CA MET A 63 -19.65 -14.52 1.85
C MET A 63 -19.38 -15.50 0.70
N GLU A 64 -19.63 -15.11 -0.55
CA GLU A 64 -19.35 -15.94 -1.73
C GLU A 64 -17.87 -16.35 -1.77
N HIS A 65 -17.01 -15.36 -1.60
CA HIS A 65 -15.58 -15.50 -1.77
C HIS A 65 -14.94 -16.38 -0.68
N HIS A 66 -15.25 -16.08 0.59
CA HIS A 66 -14.74 -16.81 1.74
C HIS A 66 -15.35 -18.21 1.88
N THR A 67 -16.56 -18.41 1.35
CA THR A 67 -17.13 -19.77 1.24
C THR A 67 -16.35 -20.59 0.21
N LYS A 68 -16.05 -20.00 -0.96
CA LYS A 68 -15.32 -20.66 -2.04
C LYS A 68 -13.88 -21.02 -1.65
N SER A 69 -13.21 -20.17 -0.86
CA SER A 69 -11.87 -20.46 -0.33
C SER A 69 -11.88 -21.45 0.84
N GLY A 70 -13.06 -21.75 1.40
CA GLY A 70 -13.24 -22.57 2.59
C GLY A 70 -12.94 -21.82 3.90
N LEU A 71 -12.67 -20.52 3.85
CA LEU A 71 -12.35 -19.70 5.02
C LEU A 71 -13.52 -19.61 6.00
N VAL A 72 -14.76 -19.53 5.52
CA VAL A 72 -15.96 -19.50 6.41
C VAL A 72 -15.99 -20.72 7.34
N GLN A 73 -15.79 -21.91 6.79
CA GLN A 73 -15.81 -23.14 7.59
C GLN A 73 -14.60 -23.22 8.52
N GLN A 74 -13.41 -22.82 8.05
CA GLN A 74 -12.22 -22.77 8.90
C GLN A 74 -12.37 -21.78 10.07
N ALA A 75 -13.01 -20.63 9.86
CA ALA A 75 -13.27 -19.65 10.92
C ALA A 75 -14.28 -20.18 11.95
N LEU A 76 -15.28 -20.95 11.53
CA LEU A 76 -16.20 -21.62 12.45
C LEU A 76 -15.49 -22.69 13.30
N ASP A 77 -14.62 -23.48 12.67
CA ASP A 77 -13.95 -24.61 13.30
C ASP A 77 -12.68 -24.22 14.10
N SER A 78 -12.15 -23.02 13.84
CA SER A 78 -10.96 -22.52 14.54
C SER A 78 -11.19 -22.42 16.05
N LYS A 79 -10.09 -22.57 16.79
CA LYS A 79 -10.04 -22.41 18.24
C LYS A 79 -9.20 -21.23 18.68
N LEU A 80 -8.59 -20.52 17.73
CA LEU A 80 -7.74 -19.36 18.00
C LEU A 80 -8.62 -18.14 18.21
N SER A 81 -8.44 -17.46 19.35
CA SER A 81 -8.97 -16.11 19.51
C SER A 81 -8.11 -15.10 18.75
N MET A 82 -8.64 -13.89 18.54
CA MET A 82 -7.89 -12.76 17.98
C MET A 82 -6.57 -12.52 18.71
N LEU A 83 -6.59 -12.61 20.04
CA LEU A 83 -5.42 -12.41 20.90
C LEU A 83 -4.41 -13.55 20.80
N ASP A 84 -4.87 -14.80 20.62
CA ASP A 84 -3.96 -15.95 20.41
C ASP A 84 -3.21 -15.77 19.09
N ALA A 85 -3.93 -15.45 18.01
CA ALA A 85 -3.35 -15.19 16.70
C ALA A 85 -2.35 -14.02 16.73
N GLU A 86 -2.71 -12.91 17.37
CA GLU A 86 -1.83 -11.77 17.56
C GLU A 86 -0.52 -12.18 18.27
N ASN A 87 -0.62 -12.93 19.37
CA ASN A 87 0.54 -13.38 20.14
C ASN A 87 1.45 -14.34 19.35
N GLU A 88 0.88 -15.22 18.53
CA GLU A 88 1.66 -16.12 17.67
C GLU A 88 2.49 -15.35 16.64
N ILE A 89 1.89 -14.36 15.98
CA ILE A 89 2.59 -13.50 15.02
C ILE A 89 3.67 -12.67 15.71
N ILE A 90 3.36 -12.08 16.88
CA ILE A 90 4.35 -11.34 17.69
C ILE A 90 5.54 -12.24 18.05
N ASN A 91 5.28 -13.45 18.54
CA ASN A 91 6.33 -14.38 18.95
C ASN A 91 7.22 -14.76 17.78
N PHE A 92 6.63 -15.02 16.61
CA PHE A 92 7.37 -15.27 15.37
C PHE A 92 8.29 -14.09 14.98
N ILE A 93 7.77 -12.85 15.00
CA ILE A 93 8.56 -11.64 14.71
C ILE A 93 9.72 -11.49 15.69
N LYS A 94 9.46 -11.67 16.99
CA LYS A 94 10.48 -11.54 18.04
C LYS A 94 11.62 -12.56 17.87
N GLN A 95 11.27 -13.81 17.58
CA GLN A 95 12.24 -14.89 17.37
C GLN A 95 13.09 -14.65 16.11
N THR A 96 12.47 -14.14 15.05
CA THR A 96 13.13 -13.96 13.75
C THR A 96 14.01 -12.70 13.67
N THR A 97 13.57 -11.59 14.27
CA THR A 97 14.23 -10.28 14.07
C THR A 97 15.24 -9.93 15.17
N SER A 98 15.37 -10.74 16.23
CA SER A 98 16.27 -10.47 17.37
C SER A 98 16.14 -9.02 17.86
N LEU A 99 15.06 -8.72 18.60
CA LEU A 99 14.71 -7.37 19.10
C LEU A 99 15.72 -6.72 20.07
N SER A 100 16.93 -7.27 20.23
CA SER A 100 17.90 -6.83 21.24
C SER A 100 18.57 -5.47 20.97
N THR A 101 18.21 -4.77 19.89
CA THR A 101 18.83 -3.47 19.51
C THR A 101 17.77 -2.40 19.23
N ASN A 102 17.84 -1.28 19.95
CA ASN A 102 16.94 -0.11 19.88
C ASN A 102 16.97 0.70 18.54
N LYS A 103 17.38 0.10 17.40
CA LYS A 103 17.55 0.83 16.12
C LYS A 103 16.97 0.14 14.88
N LYS A 104 16.23 -0.96 15.04
CA LYS A 104 15.68 -1.72 13.89
C LYS A 104 14.28 -1.24 13.53
N ARG A 105 14.04 -0.93 12.26
CA ARG A 105 12.72 -0.66 11.71
C ARG A 105 12.09 -1.97 11.23
N LEU A 106 10.88 -2.25 11.70
CA LEU A 106 10.08 -3.38 11.25
C LEU A 106 8.95 -2.86 10.37
N ILE A 107 9.20 -2.77 9.06
CA ILE A 107 8.28 -2.09 8.14
C ILE A 107 7.24 -3.07 7.66
N LEU A 108 5.96 -2.74 7.85
CA LEU A 108 4.84 -3.52 7.33
C LEU A 108 4.86 -3.48 5.80
N ALA A 109 4.85 -4.64 5.15
CA ALA A 109 4.93 -4.78 3.71
C ALA A 109 3.76 -5.62 3.15
N GLY A 110 3.30 -5.29 1.95
CA GLY A 110 2.20 -6.03 1.31
C GLY A 110 1.60 -5.26 0.14
N ASN A 111 0.52 -5.78 -0.42
CA ASN A 111 -0.22 -5.12 -1.50
C ASN A 111 -1.44 -4.40 -0.92
N SER A 112 -1.55 -3.09 -1.14
CA SER A 112 -2.60 -2.27 -0.52
C SER A 112 -2.61 -2.37 1.02
N VAL A 113 -1.43 -2.62 1.61
CA VAL A 113 -1.23 -2.98 3.03
C VAL A 113 -1.61 -1.87 4.01
N TYR A 114 -1.88 -0.66 3.53
CA TYR A 114 -2.45 0.40 4.35
C TYR A 114 -3.84 0.03 4.89
N VAL A 115 -4.60 -0.82 4.18
CA VAL A 115 -5.89 -1.34 4.66
C VAL A 115 -5.65 -2.28 5.84
N ASP A 116 -4.70 -3.21 5.69
CA ASP A 116 -4.34 -4.16 6.75
C ASP A 116 -3.86 -3.45 8.00
N ARG A 117 -3.04 -2.41 7.83
CA ARG A 117 -2.57 -1.56 8.91
C ARG A 117 -3.71 -1.03 9.79
N TYR A 118 -4.82 -0.61 9.22
CA TYR A 118 -5.95 -0.13 10.00
C TYR A 118 -6.64 -1.22 10.81
N PHE A 119 -6.74 -2.42 10.25
CA PHE A 119 -7.26 -3.56 10.99
C PHE A 119 -6.29 -3.99 12.10
N LEU A 120 -4.98 -3.97 11.86
CA LEU A 120 -3.97 -4.19 12.90
C LEU A 120 -4.07 -3.15 14.02
N GLU A 121 -4.20 -1.87 13.70
CA GLU A 121 -4.39 -0.80 14.70
C GLU A 121 -5.61 -1.03 15.60
N LYS A 122 -6.70 -1.58 15.04
CA LYS A 122 -7.95 -1.83 15.74
C LYS A 122 -7.97 -3.16 16.51
N ASP A 123 -7.65 -4.25 15.82
CA ASP A 123 -7.88 -5.62 16.29
C ASP A 123 -6.61 -6.28 16.87
N MET A 124 -5.41 -5.82 16.47
CA MET A 124 -4.12 -6.34 16.92
C MET A 124 -3.14 -5.21 17.32
N PRO A 125 -3.49 -4.39 18.33
CA PRO A 125 -2.75 -3.17 18.66
C PRO A 125 -1.35 -3.44 19.22
N TYR A 126 -1.10 -4.59 19.86
CA TYR A 126 0.23 -4.94 20.36
C TYR A 126 1.15 -5.31 19.21
N LEU A 127 0.67 -6.08 18.23
CA LEU A 127 1.41 -6.35 17.00
C LEU A 127 1.70 -5.04 16.26
N ASN A 128 0.68 -4.19 16.09
CA ASN A 128 0.84 -2.90 15.44
C ASN A 128 1.92 -2.02 16.10
N SER A 129 2.01 -2.04 17.42
CA SER A 129 2.99 -1.26 18.20
C SER A 129 4.45 -1.68 17.98
N LEU A 130 4.69 -2.91 17.50
CA LEU A 130 6.04 -3.39 17.17
C LEU A 130 6.51 -2.89 15.80
N LEU A 131 5.58 -2.52 14.94
CA LEU A 131 5.85 -2.16 13.55
C LEU A 131 6.18 -0.66 13.42
N ASP A 132 7.07 -0.34 12.49
CA ASP A 132 7.38 1.03 12.09
C ASP A 132 6.12 1.73 11.57
N GLN A 133 6.06 3.06 11.71
CA GLN A 133 4.91 3.84 11.23
C GLN A 133 4.80 3.85 9.70
N SER A 134 5.93 3.72 9.00
CA SER A 134 5.93 3.57 7.55
C SER A 134 5.47 2.19 7.13
N ILE A 135 4.92 2.14 5.91
CA ILE A 135 4.57 0.90 5.21
C ILE A 135 5.35 0.81 3.90
N LEU A 136 5.51 -0.40 3.40
CA LEU A 136 5.96 -0.71 2.05
C LEU A 136 4.78 -1.30 1.28
N ASP A 137 4.00 -0.43 0.65
CA ASP A 137 2.86 -0.82 -0.17
C ASP A 137 3.29 -1.08 -1.63
N CYS A 138 3.34 -2.35 -2.02
CA CYS A 138 3.70 -2.80 -3.36
C CYS A 138 2.76 -2.24 -4.44
N SER A 139 1.52 -1.89 -4.09
CA SER A 139 0.58 -1.29 -5.03
C SER A 139 1.02 0.11 -5.49
N THR A 140 1.83 0.83 -4.71
CA THR A 140 2.46 2.09 -5.14
C THR A 140 3.41 1.85 -6.30
N LEU A 141 4.30 0.86 -6.18
CA LEU A 141 5.26 0.53 -7.24
C LEU A 141 4.53 0.03 -8.48
N LYS A 142 3.54 -0.85 -8.32
CA LYS A 142 2.71 -1.35 -9.40
C LYS A 142 2.10 -0.22 -10.22
N GLU A 143 1.57 0.81 -9.55
CA GLU A 143 0.95 1.95 -10.22
C GLU A 143 1.98 2.85 -10.93
N LEU A 144 3.16 3.06 -10.34
CA LEU A 144 4.24 3.81 -10.96
C LEU A 144 4.82 3.11 -12.18
N ILE A 145 5.05 1.80 -12.08
CA ILE A 145 5.59 0.99 -13.16
C ILE A 145 4.56 0.89 -14.28
N HIS A 146 3.28 0.70 -13.97
CA HIS A 146 2.21 0.79 -14.98
C HIS A 146 2.24 2.12 -15.75
N ARG A 147 2.51 3.23 -15.05
CA ARG A 147 2.50 4.58 -15.63
C ARG A 147 3.76 4.92 -16.41
N PHE A 148 4.93 4.51 -15.93
CA PHE A 148 6.22 4.90 -16.48
C PHE A 148 6.84 3.83 -17.39
N ASN A 149 6.56 2.55 -17.14
CA ASN A 149 7.11 1.44 -17.91
C ASN A 149 6.09 0.30 -18.05
N TYR A 150 5.09 0.51 -18.91
CA TYR A 150 3.98 -0.43 -19.10
C TYR A 150 4.43 -1.82 -19.54
N GLU A 151 5.48 -1.93 -20.35
CA GLU A 151 6.00 -3.23 -20.78
C GLU A 151 6.46 -4.08 -19.59
N ILE A 152 7.14 -3.46 -18.62
CA ILE A 152 7.52 -4.13 -17.38
C ILE A 152 6.27 -4.54 -16.60
N TYR A 153 5.29 -3.64 -16.45
CA TYR A 153 4.04 -3.97 -15.77
C TYR A 153 3.31 -5.15 -16.43
N PHE A 154 3.19 -5.15 -17.76
CA PHE A 154 2.49 -6.16 -18.53
C PHE A 154 3.14 -7.55 -18.39
N ASN A 155 4.47 -7.58 -18.31
CA ASN A 155 5.25 -8.81 -18.15
C ASN A 155 5.43 -9.26 -16.68
N ALA A 156 4.78 -8.58 -15.72
CA ALA A 156 4.83 -8.99 -14.32
C ALA A 156 4.26 -10.41 -14.14
N PRO A 157 4.80 -11.19 -13.18
CA PRO A 157 4.30 -12.55 -12.90
C PRO A 157 2.79 -12.57 -12.64
N ILE A 158 2.10 -13.52 -13.26
CA ILE A 158 0.68 -13.75 -13.01
C ILE A 158 0.54 -14.37 -11.62
N LYS A 159 -0.34 -13.81 -10.78
CA LYS A 159 -0.68 -14.39 -9.47
C LYS A 159 -1.10 -15.86 -9.63
N SER A 160 -0.35 -16.76 -9.01
CA SER A 160 -0.70 -18.18 -8.94
C SER A 160 -1.53 -18.46 -7.69
N GLY A 161 -2.53 -19.34 -7.78
CA GLY A 161 -3.29 -19.82 -6.61
C GLY A 161 -4.46 -18.92 -6.16
N ASN A 162 -5.32 -18.48 -7.09
CA ASN A 162 -6.48 -17.56 -6.90
C ASN A 162 -7.59 -18.01 -5.92
N LEU A 163 -7.27 -18.50 -4.72
CA LEU A 163 -8.23 -18.77 -3.66
C LEU A 163 -8.27 -17.69 -2.59
N HIS A 164 -7.48 -16.61 -2.72
CA HIS A 164 -7.43 -15.50 -1.75
C HIS A 164 -7.19 -16.04 -0.34
N ARG A 165 -5.96 -16.51 -0.17
CA ARG A 165 -5.47 -17.05 1.08
C ARG A 165 -4.24 -16.23 1.43
N ALA A 166 -4.21 -15.74 2.65
CA ALA A 166 -3.28 -14.70 3.04
C ALA A 166 -1.81 -15.05 2.73
N LEU A 167 -1.38 -16.27 3.04
CA LEU A 167 0.01 -16.69 2.82
C LEU A 167 0.41 -16.72 1.34
N ASP A 168 -0.48 -17.15 0.45
CA ASP A 168 -0.21 -17.21 -0.98
C ASP A 168 -0.21 -15.81 -1.61
N ASP A 169 -1.07 -14.91 -1.15
CA ASP A 169 -1.06 -13.50 -1.57
C ASP A 169 0.21 -12.77 -1.13
N ILE A 170 0.76 -13.07 0.05
CA ILE A 170 2.08 -12.58 0.47
C ILE A 170 3.17 -13.08 -0.48
N ARG A 171 3.23 -14.39 -0.75
CA ARG A 171 4.25 -14.96 -1.66
C ARG A 171 4.19 -14.34 -3.05
N ASN A 172 2.98 -14.19 -3.59
CA ASN A 172 2.76 -13.52 -4.87
C ASN A 172 3.25 -12.06 -4.84
N SER A 173 3.03 -11.34 -3.74
CA SER A 173 3.49 -9.96 -3.57
C SER A 173 5.01 -9.85 -3.50
N ILE A 174 5.67 -10.78 -2.81
CA ILE A 174 7.14 -10.86 -2.75
C ILE A 174 7.73 -11.12 -4.14
N GLU A 175 7.18 -12.09 -4.88
CA GLU A 175 7.67 -12.42 -6.22
C GLU A 175 7.42 -11.27 -7.22
N GLU A 176 6.28 -10.57 -7.13
CA GLU A 176 6.02 -9.36 -7.90
C GLU A 176 7.05 -8.26 -7.56
N LEU A 177 7.37 -8.04 -6.28
CA LEU A 177 8.37 -7.04 -5.88
C LEU A 177 9.78 -7.42 -6.34
N LYS A 178 10.18 -8.69 -6.26
CA LYS A 178 11.47 -9.17 -6.80
C LYS A 178 11.57 -8.94 -8.29
N TYR A 179 10.50 -9.20 -9.02
CA TYR A 179 10.43 -8.93 -10.46
C TYR A 179 10.68 -7.44 -10.72
N TYR A 180 9.93 -6.56 -10.06
CA TYR A 180 10.11 -5.11 -10.21
C TYR A 180 11.51 -4.65 -9.80
N GLN A 181 12.07 -5.15 -8.69
CA GLN A 181 13.44 -4.88 -8.27
C GLN A 181 14.44 -5.18 -9.39
N LYS A 182 14.28 -6.32 -10.07
CA LYS A 182 15.17 -6.76 -11.14
C LYS A 182 14.95 -6.05 -12.47
N THR A 183 13.73 -5.61 -12.79
CA THR A 183 13.41 -5.09 -14.13
C THR A 183 13.20 -3.59 -14.16
N ALA A 184 12.46 -3.02 -13.21
CA ALA A 184 12.07 -1.62 -13.21
C ALA A 184 13.18 -0.68 -12.69
N PHE A 185 14.16 -1.23 -11.98
CA PHE A 185 15.25 -0.45 -11.38
C PHE A 185 16.64 -0.74 -11.97
N ASN A 186 16.74 -1.55 -13.04
CA ASN A 186 18.02 -1.87 -13.69
C ASN A 186 18.27 -1.00 -14.92
N GLU A 187 19.49 -0.48 -15.05
CA GLU A 187 19.89 0.58 -16.00
C GLU A 187 19.96 0.15 -17.48
N GLU A 188 19.80 -1.14 -17.80
CA GLU A 188 20.20 -1.67 -19.11
C GLU A 188 19.12 -1.68 -20.21
N LYS A 189 17.90 -1.19 -19.97
CA LYS A 189 16.87 -1.14 -21.02
C LYS A 189 16.53 0.28 -21.43
N GLN A 190 16.99 0.68 -22.61
CA GLN A 190 16.49 1.86 -23.30
C GLN A 190 15.02 1.64 -23.68
N GLN A 191 14.18 2.62 -23.35
CA GLN A 191 12.78 2.65 -23.74
C GLN A 191 12.65 2.73 -25.27
N ASP A 192 12.18 1.66 -25.90
CA ASP A 192 11.55 1.78 -27.20
C ASP A 192 10.21 2.51 -27.06
N LYS A 193 9.81 3.24 -28.11
CA LYS A 193 8.60 4.08 -28.14
C LYS A 193 7.40 3.34 -27.54
N LEU A 194 6.84 3.90 -26.46
CA LEU A 194 5.64 3.38 -25.81
C LEU A 194 4.53 3.20 -26.86
N PRO A 195 3.89 2.03 -26.96
CA PRO A 195 2.64 1.91 -27.67
C PRO A 195 1.60 2.83 -27.02
N LEU A 196 0.78 3.48 -27.84
CA LEU A 196 -0.38 4.27 -27.40
C LEU A 196 -1.39 3.33 -26.72
N ILE A 197 -1.27 3.17 -25.41
CA ILE A 197 -2.20 2.39 -24.62
C ILE A 197 -3.25 3.34 -24.03
N LYS A 198 -4.50 2.88 -24.03
CA LYS A 198 -5.60 3.49 -23.28
C LYS A 198 -5.24 3.46 -21.79
N ASN A 199 -4.59 4.52 -21.33
CA ASN A 199 -4.27 4.69 -19.92
C ASN A 199 -5.60 4.83 -19.17
N LEU A 200 -5.95 3.84 -18.34
CA LEU A 200 -7.17 3.87 -17.52
C LEU A 200 -7.13 5.02 -16.51
N THR A 201 -5.93 5.47 -16.12
CA THR A 201 -5.72 6.65 -15.28
C THR A 201 -4.88 7.68 -16.04
N GLN A 202 -5.31 8.95 -16.00
CA GLN A 202 -4.71 10.03 -16.80
C GLN A 202 -4.02 11.11 -15.97
N TYR A 203 -4.42 11.21 -14.70
CA TYR A 203 -4.01 12.28 -13.81
C TYR A 203 -3.59 11.73 -12.46
N LEU A 204 -2.74 12.50 -11.78
CA LEU A 204 -2.49 12.35 -10.35
C LEU A 204 -3.11 13.52 -9.61
N ILE A 205 -3.72 13.23 -8.47
CA ILE A 205 -4.16 14.26 -7.51
C ILE A 205 -3.31 14.12 -6.26
N TRP A 206 -2.46 15.12 -6.07
CA TRP A 206 -1.61 15.26 -4.91
C TRP A 206 -2.45 15.86 -3.81
N ILE A 207 -2.47 15.28 -2.62
CA ILE A 207 -3.34 15.76 -1.55
C ILE A 207 -2.66 15.73 -0.20
N ASN A 208 -2.94 16.76 0.58
CA ASN A 208 -2.61 16.86 1.99
C ASN A 208 -3.83 17.39 2.75
N ILE A 209 -4.17 16.75 3.87
CA ILE A 209 -5.26 17.15 4.76
C ILE A 209 -4.62 17.67 6.05
N ASN A 210 -4.80 18.96 6.32
CA ASN A 210 -4.22 19.56 7.53
C ASN A 210 -5.13 19.40 8.76
N SER A 211 -4.60 19.76 9.94
CA SER A 211 -5.28 19.58 11.24
C SER A 211 -6.58 20.39 11.40
N ILE A 212 -6.85 21.37 10.53
CA ILE A 212 -8.06 22.20 10.53
C ILE A 212 -9.01 21.75 9.41
N THR A 213 -8.83 20.54 8.86
CA THR A 213 -9.62 19.99 7.73
C THR A 213 -9.54 20.82 6.45
N LEU A 214 -8.56 21.72 6.31
CA LEU A 214 -8.29 22.35 5.03
C LEU A 214 -7.48 21.36 4.18
N ILE A 215 -7.90 21.26 2.93
CA ILE A 215 -7.35 20.32 1.97
C ILE A 215 -6.60 21.12 0.92
N HIS A 216 -5.31 20.85 0.82
CA HIS A 216 -4.48 21.30 -0.30
C HIS A 216 -4.44 20.16 -1.31
N CYS A 217 -4.78 20.45 -2.57
CA CYS A 217 -4.56 19.51 -3.64
C CYS A 217 -3.92 20.13 -4.89
N ILE A 218 -3.11 19.34 -5.59
CA ILE A 218 -2.49 19.72 -6.86
C ILE A 218 -2.81 18.63 -7.88
N LEU A 219 -3.36 19.01 -9.03
CA LEU A 219 -3.60 18.11 -10.14
C LEU A 219 -2.36 18.11 -11.06
N THR A 220 -1.85 16.92 -11.41
CA THR A 220 -0.78 16.78 -12.41
C THR A 220 -1.15 15.83 -13.53
N ASP A 221 -0.53 16.02 -14.70
CA ASP A 221 -0.56 15.03 -15.78
C ASP A 221 0.35 13.81 -15.47
N ASN A 222 0.40 12.85 -16.40
CA ASN A 222 1.30 11.68 -16.32
C ASN A 222 2.80 12.03 -16.39
N ASN A 223 3.15 13.24 -16.85
CA ASN A 223 4.50 13.77 -16.86
C ASN A 223 4.83 14.55 -15.59
N LEU A 224 3.93 14.52 -14.60
CA LEU A 224 4.05 15.23 -13.33
C LEU A 224 4.05 16.76 -13.51
N ASN A 225 3.56 17.28 -14.65
CA ASN A 225 3.36 18.71 -14.84
C ASN A 225 2.13 19.17 -14.07
N ILE A 226 2.26 20.26 -13.31
CA ILE A 226 1.15 20.87 -12.59
C ILE A 226 0.16 21.44 -13.59
N ILE A 227 -1.10 21.03 -13.46
CA ILE A 227 -2.22 21.47 -14.28
C ILE A 227 -3.02 22.54 -13.53
N ASP A 228 -3.38 22.24 -12.27
CA ASP A 228 -4.23 23.10 -11.44
C ASP A 228 -3.93 22.83 -9.95
N GLU A 229 -4.34 23.73 -9.07
CA GLU A 229 -4.06 23.70 -7.64
C GLU A 229 -5.22 24.34 -6.86
N ILE A 230 -5.63 23.69 -5.79
CA ILE A 230 -6.55 24.26 -4.79
C ILE A 230 -5.82 24.31 -3.45
N ILE A 231 -5.66 25.53 -2.94
CA ILE A 231 -5.17 25.79 -1.60
C ILE A 231 -6.39 26.05 -0.71
N ASP A 232 -6.38 25.45 0.49
CA ASP A 232 -7.41 25.64 1.52
C ASP A 232 -8.85 25.22 1.15
N GLY A 233 -9.01 24.16 0.35
CA GLY A 233 -10.32 23.57 0.07
C GLY A 233 -10.98 23.01 1.33
N LYS A 234 -12.28 23.24 1.53
CA LYS A 234 -12.98 22.84 2.76
C LYS A 234 -14.06 21.79 2.54
N THR A 235 -14.69 21.85 1.37
CA THR A 235 -15.83 21.00 1.04
C THR A 235 -15.54 20.16 -0.19
N ASP A 236 -16.37 19.15 -0.39
CA ASP A 236 -16.38 18.35 -1.60
C ASP A 236 -16.55 19.24 -2.86
N ASP A 237 -17.52 20.16 -2.82
CA ASP A 237 -17.76 21.14 -3.87
C ASP A 237 -16.55 22.03 -4.18
N ASP A 238 -15.76 22.39 -3.15
CA ASP A 238 -14.54 23.16 -3.37
C ASP A 238 -13.54 22.37 -4.21
N LEU A 239 -13.34 21.09 -3.87
CA LEU A 239 -12.36 20.26 -4.53
C LEU A 239 -12.82 19.78 -5.90
N MET A 240 -14.12 19.50 -6.07
CA MET A 240 -14.70 19.13 -7.36
C MET A 240 -14.48 20.20 -8.44
N LYS A 241 -14.32 21.48 -8.07
CA LYS A 241 -13.96 22.55 -9.01
C LYS A 241 -12.68 22.24 -9.80
N ILE A 242 -11.69 21.56 -9.19
CA ILE A 242 -10.44 21.22 -9.89
C ILE A 242 -10.71 20.24 -11.04
N PHE A 243 -11.66 19.32 -10.90
CA PHE A 243 -11.99 18.37 -11.96
C PHE A 243 -12.80 19.03 -13.07
N TYR A 244 -13.80 19.83 -12.71
CA TYR A 244 -14.64 20.50 -13.71
C TYR A 244 -13.89 21.55 -14.54
N ARG A 245 -13.00 22.35 -13.95
CA ARG A 245 -12.16 23.31 -14.69
C ARG A 245 -11.27 22.63 -15.72
N ASN A 246 -10.88 21.39 -15.45
CA ASN A 246 -9.98 20.59 -16.29
C ASN A 246 -10.74 19.58 -17.17
N ASN A 247 -12.07 19.73 -17.31
CA ASN A 247 -12.94 18.87 -18.11
C ASN A 247 -12.89 17.38 -17.72
N ILE A 248 -12.67 17.08 -16.45
CA ILE A 248 -12.66 15.72 -15.92
C ILE A 248 -14.06 15.40 -15.37
N TYR A 249 -14.79 14.57 -16.10
CA TYR A 249 -16.18 14.18 -15.76
C TYR A 249 -16.34 12.67 -15.54
N GLN A 250 -15.29 11.89 -15.80
CA GLN A 250 -15.33 10.44 -15.67
C GLN A 250 -14.70 10.00 -14.35
N GLU A 251 -15.40 9.11 -13.66
CA GLU A 251 -14.96 8.49 -12.42
C GLU A 251 -13.71 7.61 -12.61
N LYS A 252 -12.97 7.41 -11.51
CA LYS A 252 -11.82 6.50 -11.42
C LYS A 252 -10.68 6.77 -12.42
N LEU A 253 -10.58 7.98 -12.96
CA LEU A 253 -9.49 8.40 -13.85
C LEU A 253 -8.24 8.89 -13.12
N ILE A 254 -8.35 9.18 -11.82
CA ILE A 254 -7.35 9.97 -11.08
C ILE A 254 -6.73 9.12 -9.97
N VAL A 255 -5.40 9.06 -9.90
CA VAL A 255 -4.71 8.36 -8.81
C VAL A 255 -4.29 9.35 -7.73
N VAL A 256 -4.61 9.04 -6.47
CA VAL A 256 -4.17 9.87 -5.34
C VAL A 256 -2.68 9.62 -5.08
N ALA A 257 -1.91 10.71 -4.99
CA ALA A 257 -0.47 10.70 -4.74
C ALA A 257 -0.11 11.58 -3.54
N GLY A 258 0.97 11.26 -2.83
CA GLY A 258 1.37 12.02 -1.65
C GLY A 258 2.33 11.25 -0.75
N LYS A 259 2.33 11.65 0.52
CA LYS A 259 3.06 11.01 1.62
C LYS A 259 2.05 10.56 2.68
N PHE A 260 2.34 9.49 3.40
CA PHE A 260 1.46 8.93 4.44
C PHE A 260 0.00 8.78 3.96
N LEU A 261 -0.20 8.20 2.78
CA LEU A 261 -1.50 8.22 2.10
C LEU A 261 -2.55 7.30 2.71
N GLY A 262 -2.14 6.27 3.47
CA GLY A 262 -3.06 5.37 4.17
C GLY A 262 -4.14 6.15 4.94
N PRO A 263 -3.77 6.91 5.99
CA PRO A 263 -4.62 7.86 6.75
C PRO A 263 -5.53 8.72 5.87
N ILE A 264 -4.95 9.31 4.84
CA ILE A 264 -5.63 10.25 3.94
C ILE A 264 -6.73 9.54 3.16
N ARG A 265 -6.52 8.31 2.67
CA ARG A 265 -7.54 7.56 1.92
C ARG A 265 -8.80 7.27 2.73
N ALA A 266 -8.66 6.92 4.00
CA ALA A 266 -9.83 6.69 4.86
C ALA A 266 -10.58 8.00 5.17
N GLN A 267 -9.86 9.11 5.31
CA GLN A 267 -10.44 10.44 5.52
C GLN A 267 -11.17 10.95 4.27
N LEU A 268 -10.60 10.77 3.09
CA LEU A 268 -11.19 11.16 1.80
C LEU A 268 -12.61 10.63 1.63
N LYS A 269 -12.82 9.33 1.85
CA LYS A 269 -14.14 8.68 1.73
C LYS A 269 -15.19 9.27 2.69
N LYS A 270 -14.77 9.79 3.85
CA LYS A 270 -15.66 10.34 4.88
C LYS A 270 -15.93 11.82 4.69
N LEU A 271 -14.89 12.59 4.38
CA LEU A 271 -14.95 14.05 4.32
C LEU A 271 -15.44 14.55 2.97
N ILE A 272 -15.03 13.89 1.88
CA ILE A 272 -15.28 14.33 0.49
C ILE A 272 -15.63 13.13 -0.42
N PRO A 273 -16.77 12.46 -0.15
CA PRO A 273 -17.16 11.23 -0.86
C PRO A 273 -17.29 11.39 -2.38
N GLN A 274 -17.82 12.51 -2.88
CA GLN A 274 -18.00 12.75 -4.32
C GLN A 274 -16.64 12.88 -5.03
N PHE A 275 -15.72 13.68 -4.48
CA PHE A 275 -14.35 13.77 -4.96
C PHE A 275 -13.65 12.40 -4.98
N ASN A 276 -13.90 11.58 -3.96
CA ASN A 276 -13.32 10.25 -3.88
C ASN A 276 -13.86 9.29 -4.96
N GLU A 277 -15.06 9.48 -5.53
CA GLU A 277 -15.58 8.67 -6.65
C GLU A 277 -14.76 8.86 -7.94
N PHE A 278 -14.19 10.06 -8.13
CA PHE A 278 -13.28 10.37 -9.24
C PHE A 278 -11.90 9.74 -9.06
N CYS A 279 -11.55 9.42 -7.82
CA CYS A 279 -10.29 8.80 -7.47
C CYS A 279 -10.33 7.29 -7.70
N HIS A 280 -9.39 6.78 -8.49
CA HIS A 280 -9.10 5.36 -8.60
C HIS A 280 -8.68 4.80 -7.24
N TYR A 281 -8.89 3.49 -7.03
CA TYR A 281 -8.60 2.82 -5.74
C TYR A 281 -7.09 2.79 -5.43
N ARG A 282 -6.24 2.67 -6.45
CA ARG A 282 -4.77 2.69 -6.31
C ARG A 282 -4.26 4.05 -5.87
N SER A 283 -3.17 4.07 -5.11
CA SER A 283 -2.47 5.28 -4.65
C SER A 283 -0.97 5.19 -4.86
N ILE A 284 -0.30 6.34 -4.84
CA ILE A 284 1.16 6.47 -4.91
C ILE A 284 1.65 7.15 -3.63
N ASP A 285 2.20 6.37 -2.70
CA ASP A 285 2.85 6.89 -1.51
C ASP A 285 4.37 7.02 -1.75
N ILE A 286 4.89 8.24 -1.82
CA ILE A 286 6.31 8.47 -2.13
C ILE A 286 7.23 7.96 -1.02
N ASP A 287 6.73 7.83 0.21
CA ASP A 287 7.56 7.32 1.31
C ASP A 287 7.98 5.87 1.04
N VAL A 288 7.13 5.08 0.38
CA VAL A 288 7.47 3.72 -0.10
C VAL A 288 8.69 3.75 -1.03
N ILE A 289 8.69 4.66 -2.00
CA ILE A 289 9.80 4.80 -2.96
C ILE A 289 11.07 5.26 -2.24
N SER A 290 10.93 6.17 -1.29
CA SER A 290 12.04 6.71 -0.52
C SER A 290 12.71 5.64 0.34
N ILE A 291 11.92 4.79 1.00
CA ILE A 291 12.40 3.63 1.78
C ILE A 291 13.17 2.66 0.88
N LEU A 292 12.62 2.32 -0.28
CA LEU A 292 13.28 1.42 -1.22
C LEU A 292 14.55 2.04 -1.82
N CYS A 293 14.52 3.33 -2.19
CA CYS A 293 15.66 4.04 -2.73
C CYS A 293 16.78 4.17 -1.69
N GLU A 294 16.46 4.41 -0.42
CA GLU A 294 17.44 4.42 0.66
C GLU A 294 18.20 3.09 0.76
N LYS A 295 17.48 1.97 0.63
CA LYS A 295 18.04 0.62 0.80
C LYS A 295 18.75 0.11 -0.45
N TRP A 296 18.15 0.27 -1.62
CA TRP A 296 18.68 -0.27 -2.87
C TRP A 296 19.62 0.69 -3.60
N PHE A 297 19.43 2.01 -3.44
CA PHE A 297 20.17 3.05 -4.16
C PHE A 297 20.66 4.17 -3.24
N PRO A 298 21.44 3.88 -2.17
CA PRO A 298 21.78 4.85 -1.13
C PRO A 298 22.51 6.09 -1.65
N ASN A 299 23.27 5.97 -2.75
CA ASN A 299 23.95 7.11 -3.39
C ASN A 299 22.97 8.04 -4.12
N ILE A 300 21.93 7.50 -4.74
CA ILE A 300 20.86 8.27 -5.38
C ILE A 300 19.99 8.91 -4.29
N TYR A 301 19.62 8.15 -3.25
CA TYR A 301 18.82 8.66 -2.14
C TYR A 301 19.44 9.89 -1.45
N LYS A 302 20.77 9.96 -1.34
CA LYS A 302 21.50 11.13 -0.80
C LYS A 302 21.43 12.39 -1.66
N GLN A 303 21.13 12.25 -2.96
CA GLN A 303 21.05 13.34 -3.94
C GLN A 303 19.65 13.92 -4.08
N ARG A 304 18.66 13.38 -3.35
CA ARG A 304 17.28 13.85 -3.42
C ARG A 304 17.18 15.37 -3.17
N PRO A 305 16.28 16.08 -3.86
CA PRO A 305 16.21 17.54 -3.83
C PRO A 305 15.85 18.11 -2.45
N PHE A 306 15.20 17.33 -1.58
CA PHE A 306 14.79 17.76 -0.24
C PHE A 306 15.24 16.74 0.81
N LYS A 307 15.99 17.21 1.81
CA LYS A 307 16.54 16.34 2.88
C LYS A 307 15.63 16.23 4.11
N ASN A 308 14.71 17.19 4.30
CA ASN A 308 13.75 17.14 5.39
C ASN A 308 12.45 16.48 4.90
N ASP A 309 12.25 15.23 5.31
CA ASP A 309 11.10 14.44 4.92
C ASP A 309 9.79 14.89 5.60
N ASN A 310 9.88 15.75 6.62
CA ASN A 310 8.74 16.32 7.38
C ASN A 310 8.04 17.50 6.67
N ASP A 311 8.50 17.93 5.50
CA ASP A 311 7.81 18.98 4.76
C ASP A 311 6.60 18.39 4.01
N ASN A 312 5.40 18.68 4.51
CA ASN A 312 4.12 18.28 3.90
C ASN A 312 3.76 19.12 2.64
N ASN A 313 4.75 19.76 2.03
CA ASN A 313 4.60 20.50 0.80
C ASN A 313 4.43 19.56 -0.41
N LEU A 314 3.27 19.68 -1.07
CA LEU A 314 2.92 18.85 -2.23
C LEU A 314 3.85 19.08 -3.44
N LYS A 315 4.35 20.30 -3.64
CA LYS A 315 5.29 20.59 -4.74
C LYS A 315 6.62 19.88 -4.53
N ASN A 316 7.10 19.83 -3.29
CA ASN A 316 8.31 19.08 -2.95
C ASN A 316 8.12 17.57 -3.18
N SER A 317 6.92 17.06 -2.89
CA SER A 317 6.55 15.67 -3.16
C SER A 317 6.55 15.36 -4.67
N ILE A 318 5.97 16.25 -5.49
CA ILE A 318 5.99 16.14 -6.96
C ILE A 318 7.43 16.11 -7.49
N GLU A 319 8.27 17.05 -7.05
CA GLU A 319 9.68 17.12 -7.44
C GLU A 319 10.48 15.89 -6.98
N LEU A 320 10.18 15.35 -5.80
CA LEU A 320 10.80 14.11 -5.33
C LEU A 320 10.43 12.92 -6.23
N LEU A 321 9.17 12.81 -6.66
CA LEU A 321 8.77 11.77 -7.61
C LEU A 321 9.39 11.98 -9.00
N ARG A 322 9.53 13.23 -9.47
CA ARG A 322 10.27 13.55 -10.72
C ARG A 322 11.73 13.10 -10.62
N PHE A 323 12.37 13.34 -9.48
CA PHE A 323 13.72 12.88 -9.20
C PHE A 323 13.80 11.35 -9.26
N TYR A 324 12.94 10.61 -8.56
CA TYR A 324 12.95 9.14 -8.63
C TYR A 324 12.64 8.62 -10.03
N ARG A 325 11.67 9.19 -10.74
CA ARG A 325 11.37 8.80 -12.13
C ARG A 325 12.61 8.92 -13.03
N SER A 326 13.36 10.01 -12.93
CA SER A 326 14.53 10.23 -13.77
C SER A 326 15.78 9.46 -13.36
N THR A 327 15.82 8.94 -12.13
CA THR A 327 17.02 8.29 -11.56
C THR A 327 16.88 6.78 -11.40
N ILE A 328 15.76 6.30 -10.87
CA ILE A 328 15.56 4.88 -10.51
C ILE A 328 14.57 4.12 -11.41
N PHE A 329 13.63 4.80 -12.07
CA PHE A 329 12.63 4.16 -12.96
C PHE A 329 12.96 4.35 -14.45
N LYS A 330 14.23 4.21 -14.84
CA LYS A 330 14.69 4.49 -16.21
C LYS A 330 14.15 3.49 -17.23
#